data_AF-A0A1V5FKW5-F1
#
_entry.id   AF-A0A1V5FKW5-F1
#
_cell.length_a   1.000
_cell.length_b   1.000
_cell.length_c   1.000
_cell.angle_alpha   90.00
_cell.angle_beta   90.00
_cell.angle_gamma   90.00
#
_symmetry.space_group_name_H-M   'P 1'
#
loop_
_entity.id
_entity.type
_entity.pdbx_description
1 polymer ?
#
loop_
_entity_poly.entity_id
_entity_poly.type
_entity_poly.pdbx_seq_one_letter_code
_entity_poly.pdbx_strand_id
1 'polypeptide(L)'
;MLEEFARQWRAADPARRGAPAQDLTPRQIVTLASMIQREARSAGEMPLIASVYYNRLARRMKLQCDATVHYALGDVWERKLTYADLEVDSPYNTYRHEGLPPGPIANPGRAALEAALRPAETDYLYYVYAGGDQHIFSATWREHQRAVRAARRRE
;
A
#
# COMPACT_ATOMS: atom_id res chain seq x y z
N MET A 1 22.67 7.41 4.10
CA MET A 1 21.34 6.74 4.05
C MET A 1 20.33 7.40 4.99
N LEU A 2 20.63 7.54 6.29
CA LEU A 2 19.69 8.21 7.24
C LEU A 2 19.49 9.70 6.98
N GLU A 3 20.54 10.42 6.56
CA GLU A 3 20.46 11.83 6.20
C GLU A 3 19.54 12.06 4.99
N GLU A 4 19.62 11.16 4.00
CA GLU A 4 18.74 11.17 2.83
C GLU A 4 17.29 11.01 3.26
N PHE A 5 17.01 9.98 4.05
CA PHE A 5 15.67 9.76 4.59
C PHE A 5 15.17 10.98 5.37
N ALA A 6 16.00 11.55 6.25
CA ALA A 6 15.63 12.74 7.02
C ALA A 6 15.32 13.94 6.12
N ARG A 7 16.05 14.10 5.00
CA ARG A 7 15.77 15.13 4.00
C ARG A 7 14.43 14.89 3.31
N GLN A 8 14.17 13.66 2.86
CA GLN A 8 12.90 13.31 2.21
C GLN A 8 11.71 13.45 3.16
N TRP A 9 11.86 13.01 4.41
CA TRP A 9 10.86 13.16 5.46
C TRP A 9 10.52 14.62 5.72
N ARG A 10 11.53 15.49 5.86
CA ARG A 10 11.30 16.94 6.02
C ARG A 10 10.65 17.56 4.79
N ALA A 11 11.10 17.18 3.59
CA ALA A 11 10.56 17.69 2.33
C ALA A 11 9.09 17.30 2.12
N ALA A 12 8.66 16.13 2.61
CA ALA A 12 7.27 15.70 2.55
C ALA A 12 6.35 16.49 3.51
N ASP A 13 6.92 17.31 4.40
CA ASP A 13 6.21 18.17 5.36
C ASP A 13 5.17 17.42 6.22
N PRO A 14 5.63 16.59 7.17
CA PRO A 14 4.75 15.78 8.02
C PRO A 14 3.91 16.61 8.99
N ALA A 15 4.25 17.89 9.20
CA ALA A 15 3.45 18.80 10.01
C ALA A 15 2.13 19.17 9.32
N ARG A 16 2.08 19.12 7.97
CA ARG A 16 0.89 19.39 7.15
C ARG A 16 0.25 18.11 6.64
N ARG A 17 -0.03 17.17 7.54
CA ARG A 17 -0.69 15.89 7.22
C ARG A 17 -2.21 16.00 7.23
N GLY A 18 -2.86 15.34 6.27
CA GLY A 18 -4.32 15.32 6.11
C GLY A 18 -5.03 14.48 7.18
N ALA A 19 -6.36 14.58 7.24
CA ALA A 19 -7.19 14.04 8.31
C ALA A 19 -6.95 12.55 8.65
N PRO A 20 -6.80 11.59 7.72
CA PRO A 20 -6.58 10.20 8.15
C PRO A 20 -5.14 9.96 8.62
N ALA A 21 -4.17 10.78 8.18
CA ALA A 21 -2.78 10.65 8.57
C ALA A 21 -2.47 11.20 9.97
N GLN A 22 -3.38 12.00 10.54
CA GLN A 22 -3.23 12.55 11.88
C GLN A 22 -3.31 11.47 12.98
N ASP A 23 -4.05 10.39 12.72
CA ASP A 23 -4.23 9.27 13.63
C ASP A 23 -3.02 8.30 13.65
N LEU A 24 -2.10 8.44 12.69
CA LEU A 24 -0.92 7.59 12.59
C LEU A 24 0.32 8.22 13.23
N THR A 25 1.07 7.40 13.95
CA THR A 25 2.42 7.75 14.41
C THR A 25 3.37 7.92 13.22
N PRO A 26 4.48 8.68 13.36
CA PRO A 26 5.48 8.79 12.30
C PRO A 26 5.98 7.43 11.78
N ARG A 27 6.18 6.45 12.67
CA ARG A 27 6.58 5.09 12.29
C ARG A 27 5.52 4.39 11.45
N GLN A 28 4.24 4.55 11.78
CA GLN A 28 3.13 4.01 10.99
C GLN A 28 3.01 4.68 9.62
N ILE A 29 3.25 6.00 9.53
CA ILE A 29 3.31 6.71 8.24
C ILE A 29 4.44 6.13 7.37
N VAL A 30 5.63 5.94 7.92
CA VAL A 30 6.76 5.34 7.17
C VAL A 30 6.45 3.89 6.77
N THR A 31 5.75 3.15 7.64
CA THR A 31 5.29 1.79 7.33
C THR A 31 4.32 1.77 6.16
N LEU A 32 3.28 2.61 6.21
CA LEU A 32 2.32 2.76 5.12
C LEU A 32 2.98 3.23 3.82
N ALA A 33 3.87 4.22 3.89
CA ALA A 33 4.64 4.69 2.75
C ALA A 33 5.49 3.58 2.12
N SER A 34 6.08 2.71 2.93
CA SER A 34 6.86 1.58 2.42
C SER A 34 6.00 0.55 1.66
N MET A 35 4.75 0.35 2.09
CA MET A 35 3.78 -0.49 1.37
C MET A 35 3.40 0.15 0.04
N ILE A 36 3.00 1.43 0.06
CA ILE A 36 2.66 2.21 -1.15
C ILE A 36 3.82 2.18 -2.17
N GLN A 37 5.06 2.35 -1.70
CA GLN A 37 6.25 2.35 -2.55
C GLN A 37 6.44 1.04 -3.33
N ARG A 38 6.02 -0.10 -2.77
CA ARG A 38 6.14 -1.42 -3.41
C ARG A 38 4.97 -1.74 -4.34
N GLU A 39 3.81 -1.13 -4.10
CA GLU A 39 2.57 -1.40 -4.84
C GLU A 39 2.40 -0.50 -6.05
N ALA A 40 2.79 0.77 -5.93
CA ALA A 40 2.58 1.75 -6.99
C ALA A 40 3.44 1.46 -8.22
N ARG A 41 2.85 1.55 -9.42
CA ARG A 41 3.59 1.52 -10.69
C ARG A 41 4.07 2.90 -11.10
N SER A 42 3.38 3.95 -10.67
CA SER A 42 3.76 5.33 -10.91
C SER A 42 3.48 6.22 -9.69
N ALA A 43 4.15 7.37 -9.64
CA ALA A 43 3.94 8.34 -8.55
C ALA A 43 2.49 8.86 -8.50
N GLY A 44 1.79 8.91 -9.64
CA GLY A 44 0.40 9.38 -9.72
C GLY A 44 -0.61 8.46 -9.03
N GLU A 45 -0.30 7.16 -8.89
CA GLU A 45 -1.18 6.20 -8.23
C GLU A 45 -1.01 6.17 -6.70
N MET A 46 0.13 6.65 -6.20
CA MET A 46 0.46 6.56 -4.77
C MET A 46 -0.62 7.17 -3.87
N PRO A 47 -1.19 8.37 -4.15
CA PRO A 47 -2.27 8.93 -3.33
C PRO A 47 -3.55 8.09 -3.35
N LEU A 48 -3.86 7.41 -4.45
CA LEU A 48 -5.03 6.54 -4.59
C LEU A 48 -4.83 5.23 -3.81
N ILE A 49 -3.64 4.63 -3.89
CA ILE A 49 -3.28 3.45 -3.11
C ILE A 49 -3.31 3.78 -1.61
N ALA A 50 -2.78 4.94 -1.22
CA ALA A 50 -2.87 5.43 0.15
C ALA A 50 -4.33 5.57 0.62
N SER A 51 -5.20 6.13 -0.22
CA SER A 51 -6.64 6.22 0.02
C SER A 51 -7.27 4.86 0.33
N VAL A 52 -6.96 3.83 -0.48
CA VAL A 52 -7.45 2.47 -0.28
C VAL A 52 -7.02 1.91 1.08
N TYR A 53 -5.75 2.07 1.46
CA TYR A 53 -5.28 1.57 2.75
C TYR A 53 -5.93 2.29 3.93
N TYR A 54 -6.07 3.61 3.89
CA TYR A 54 -6.76 4.35 4.94
C TYR A 54 -8.24 3.94 5.05
N ASN A 55 -8.93 3.80 3.92
CA ASN A 55 -10.32 3.34 3.89
C ASN A 55 -10.49 1.95 4.48
N ARG A 56 -9.56 1.04 4.20
CA ARG A 56 -9.54 -0.31 4.78
C ARG A 56 -9.27 -0.26 6.28
N LEU A 57 -8.27 0.50 6.73
CA LEU A 57 -7.95 0.67 8.14
C LEU A 57 -9.16 1.21 8.93
N ALA A 58 -9.82 2.25 8.42
CA ALA A 58 -11.02 2.83 9.03
C ALA A 58 -12.17 1.83 9.15
N ARG A 59 -12.28 0.89 8.19
CA ARG A 59 -13.30 -0.18 8.17
C ARG A 59 -12.85 -1.47 8.86
N ARG A 60 -11.69 -1.49 9.53
CA ARG A 60 -11.06 -2.69 10.12
C ARG A 60 -10.95 -3.85 9.13
N MET A 61 -10.73 -3.53 7.86
CA MET A 61 -10.47 -4.51 6.82
C MET A 61 -8.99 -4.87 6.80
N LYS A 62 -8.70 -6.15 6.54
CA LYS A 62 -7.34 -6.62 6.25
C LYS A 62 -6.78 -5.89 5.02
N LEU A 63 -5.51 -5.50 5.08
CA LEU A 63 -4.90 -4.71 4.01
C LEU A 63 -4.57 -5.54 2.77
N GLN A 64 -4.31 -6.85 2.93
CA GLN A 64 -4.09 -7.80 1.83
C GLN A 64 -3.08 -7.30 0.80
N CYS A 65 -1.91 -6.90 1.28
CA CYS A 65 -0.83 -6.34 0.48
C CYS A 65 0.21 -7.44 0.19
N ASP A 66 0.34 -7.82 -1.09
CA ASP A 66 1.28 -8.87 -1.53
C ASP A 66 2.72 -8.52 -1.17
N ALA A 67 3.08 -7.24 -1.25
CA ALA A 67 4.41 -6.76 -0.87
C ALA A 67 4.78 -7.11 0.59
N THR A 68 3.80 -7.15 1.49
CA THR A 68 4.04 -7.55 2.89
C THR A 68 4.29 -9.05 3.06
N VAL A 69 3.72 -9.88 2.18
CA VAL A 69 3.94 -11.32 2.14
C VAL A 69 5.31 -11.63 1.53
N HIS A 70 5.69 -10.94 0.45
CA HIS A 70 7.04 -11.02 -0.11
C HIS A 70 8.11 -10.72 0.94
N TYR A 71 7.92 -9.65 1.73
CA TYR A 71 8.82 -9.31 2.82
C TYR A 71 8.86 -10.40 3.90
N ALA A 72 7.70 -10.93 4.31
CA ALA A 72 7.60 -12.00 5.30
C ALA A 72 8.32 -13.29 4.88
N LEU A 73 8.40 -13.57 3.58
CA LEU A 73 9.06 -14.73 3.00
C LEU A 73 10.57 -14.52 2.71
N GLY A 74 11.14 -13.40 3.14
CA GLY A 74 12.56 -13.09 2.91
C GLY A 74 12.83 -12.46 1.54
N ASP A 75 11.99 -11.54 1.10
CA ASP A 75 12.18 -10.70 -0.10
C ASP A 75 12.21 -11.50 -1.42
N VAL A 76 11.29 -12.46 -1.57
CA VAL A 76 11.14 -13.29 -2.78
C VAL A 76 10.43 -12.58 -3.94
N TRP A 77 10.94 -11.43 -4.36
CA TRP A 77 10.31 -10.54 -5.35
C TRP A 77 10.34 -11.04 -6.80
N GLU A 78 11.14 -12.06 -7.08
CA GLU A 78 11.40 -12.54 -8.46
C GLU A 78 10.32 -13.48 -8.99
N ARG A 79 9.41 -13.97 -8.13
CA ARG A 79 8.33 -14.88 -8.52
C ARG A 79 6.97 -14.38 -8.07
N LYS A 80 5.91 -14.85 -8.74
CA LYS A 80 4.54 -14.64 -8.26
C LYS A 80 4.31 -15.41 -6.95
N LEU A 81 3.53 -14.82 -6.04
CA LEU A 81 3.06 -15.51 -4.83
C LEU A 81 2.05 -16.60 -5.22
N THR A 82 2.14 -17.73 -4.54
CA THR A 82 1.15 -18.81 -4.60
C THR A 82 0.11 -18.63 -3.50
N TYR A 83 -1.01 -19.36 -3.57
CA TYR A 83 -1.99 -19.33 -2.48
C TYR A 83 -1.41 -19.81 -1.14
N ALA A 84 -0.48 -20.78 -1.16
CA ALA A 84 0.19 -21.25 0.05
C ALA A 84 1.07 -20.17 0.69
N ASP A 85 1.71 -19.32 -0.13
CA ASP A 85 2.53 -18.21 0.36
C ASP A 85 1.68 -17.19 1.15
N LEU A 86 0.44 -16.96 0.73
CA LEU A 86 -0.49 -16.03 1.41
C LEU A 86 -0.85 -16.50 2.83
N GLU A 87 -0.59 -17.76 3.17
CA GLU A 87 -0.85 -18.34 4.47
C GLU A 87 0.37 -18.30 5.41
N VAL A 88 1.51 -17.73 4.99
CA VAL A 88 2.72 -17.64 5.82
C VAL A 88 2.43 -17.06 7.21
N ASP A 89 2.92 -17.73 8.25
CA ASP A 89 2.74 -17.29 9.63
C ASP A 89 3.80 -16.23 9.97
N SER A 90 3.39 -14.96 9.89
CA SER A 90 4.26 -13.82 10.15
C SER A 90 3.41 -12.62 10.54
N PRO A 91 3.86 -11.79 11.51
CA PRO A 91 3.15 -10.57 11.88
C PRO A 91 3.10 -9.54 10.74
N TYR A 92 3.92 -9.70 9.70
CA TYR A 92 3.87 -8.88 8.49
C TYR A 92 2.76 -9.31 7.51
N ASN A 93 2.18 -10.49 7.67
CA ASN A 93 1.18 -11.00 6.74
C ASN A 93 -0.17 -10.28 6.91
N THR A 94 -0.40 -9.26 6.09
CA THR A 94 -1.65 -8.46 6.09
C THR A 94 -2.86 -9.19 5.47
N TYR A 95 -2.70 -10.45 5.03
CA TYR A 95 -3.83 -11.36 4.75
C TYR A 95 -4.31 -12.09 6.01
N ARG A 96 -3.46 -12.22 7.03
CA ARG A 96 -3.79 -12.90 8.29
C ARG A 96 -4.16 -11.91 9.38
N HIS A 97 -3.45 -10.78 9.48
CA HIS A 97 -3.62 -9.79 10.54
C HIS A 97 -4.28 -8.50 10.03
N GLU A 98 -5.12 -7.88 10.87
CA GLU A 98 -5.69 -6.56 10.63
C GLU A 98 -4.69 -5.46 11.01
N GLY A 99 -4.85 -4.28 10.40
CA GLY A 99 -3.99 -3.13 10.67
C GLY A 99 -2.68 -3.13 9.87
N LEU A 100 -1.77 -2.22 10.25
CA LEU A 100 -0.45 -2.10 9.64
C LEU A 100 0.49 -3.19 10.20
N PRO A 101 1.47 -3.67 9.40
CA PRO A 101 2.50 -4.56 9.90
C PRO A 101 3.40 -3.87 10.96
N PRO A 102 4.24 -4.62 11.71
CA PRO A 102 5.06 -4.07 12.81
C PRO A 102 6.06 -2.99 12.40
N GLY A 103 6.38 -2.88 11.11
CA GLY A 103 7.32 -1.89 10.59
C GLY A 103 7.33 -1.83 9.07
N PRO A 104 8.14 -0.93 8.50
CA PRO A 104 8.26 -0.79 7.07
C PRO A 104 8.87 -2.03 6.41
N ILE A 105 8.48 -2.27 5.16
CA ILE A 105 8.96 -3.38 4.31
C ILE A 105 9.92 -2.93 3.21
N ALA A 106 10.19 -1.63 3.12
CA ALA A 106 11.04 -1.01 2.11
C ALA A 106 11.49 0.38 2.57
N ASN A 107 12.39 1.02 1.82
CA ASN A 107 12.78 2.42 2.01
C ASN A 107 11.93 3.34 1.11
N PRO A 108 10.90 4.03 1.62
CA PRO A 108 10.01 4.85 0.80
C PRO A 108 10.67 6.14 0.34
N GLY A 109 10.46 6.50 -0.93
CA GLY A 109 10.83 7.79 -1.47
C GLY A 109 9.84 8.90 -1.10
N ARG A 110 10.15 10.14 -1.53
CA ARG A 110 9.33 11.32 -1.22
C ARG A 110 7.87 11.18 -1.60
N ALA A 111 7.60 10.73 -2.82
CA ALA A 111 6.24 10.64 -3.35
C ALA A 111 5.37 9.66 -2.52
N ALA A 112 5.96 8.56 -2.06
CA ALA A 112 5.26 7.60 -1.19
C ALA A 112 5.00 8.17 0.20
N LEU A 113 5.97 8.93 0.76
CA LEU A 113 5.79 9.66 2.03
C LEU A 113 4.70 10.73 1.91
N GLU A 114 4.71 11.53 0.85
CA GLU A 114 3.68 12.55 0.59
C GLU A 114 2.30 11.92 0.44
N ALA A 115 2.18 10.82 -0.30
CA ALA A 115 0.93 10.08 -0.44
C ALA A 115 0.42 9.49 0.88
N ALA A 116 1.32 8.98 1.74
CA ALA A 116 0.94 8.50 3.06
C ALA A 116 0.50 9.64 3.99
N LEU A 117 1.11 10.82 3.89
CA LEU A 117 0.75 11.99 4.70
C LEU A 117 -0.52 12.70 4.22
N ARG A 118 -0.77 12.69 2.91
CA ARG A 118 -1.87 13.37 2.24
C ARG A 118 -2.45 12.44 1.16
N PRO A 119 -3.22 11.42 1.57
CA PRO A 119 -3.86 10.52 0.62
C PRO A 119 -4.91 11.25 -0.20
N ALA A 120 -5.28 10.69 -1.35
CA ALA A 120 -6.46 11.15 -2.07
C ALA A 120 -7.74 10.84 -1.26
N GLU A 121 -8.76 11.69 -1.38
CA GLU A 121 -10.07 11.45 -0.78
C GLU A 121 -10.95 10.69 -1.78
N THR A 122 -11.15 9.39 -1.52
CA THR A 122 -11.96 8.51 -2.38
C THR A 122 -12.66 7.47 -1.52
N ASP A 123 -13.64 6.77 -2.09
CA ASP A 123 -14.28 5.61 -1.44
C ASP A 123 -13.65 4.27 -1.84
N TYR A 124 -12.52 4.29 -2.55
CA TYR A 124 -11.92 3.07 -3.09
C TYR A 124 -11.50 2.11 -1.97
N LEU A 125 -11.77 0.83 -2.21
CA LEU A 125 -11.43 -0.28 -1.32
C LEU A 125 -10.56 -1.33 -1.99
N TYR A 126 -10.50 -1.30 -3.31
CA TYR A 126 -9.82 -2.32 -4.09
C TYR A 126 -9.11 -1.66 -5.26
N TYR A 127 -8.02 -2.29 -5.68
CA TYR A 127 -7.37 -1.98 -6.94
C TYR A 127 -6.86 -3.29 -7.55
N VAL A 128 -6.74 -3.34 -8.86
CA VAL A 128 -6.15 -4.47 -9.59
C VAL A 128 -5.29 -3.94 -10.72
N TYR A 129 -4.12 -4.54 -10.91
CA TYR A 129 -3.24 -4.21 -12.01
C TYR A 129 -3.92 -4.55 -13.35
N ALA A 130 -3.95 -3.60 -14.28
CA ALA A 130 -4.69 -3.74 -15.55
C ALA A 130 -3.78 -3.75 -16.79
N GLY A 131 -2.47 -3.89 -16.60
CA GLY A 131 -1.45 -3.82 -17.65
C GLY A 131 -0.79 -2.44 -17.77
N GLY A 132 0.41 -2.41 -18.35
CA GLY A 132 1.21 -1.18 -18.46
C GLY A 132 1.59 -0.61 -17.10
N ASP A 133 1.29 0.66 -16.86
CA ASP A 133 1.62 1.37 -15.62
C ASP A 133 0.37 1.79 -14.83
N GLN A 134 -0.73 1.05 -14.95
CA GLN A 134 -2.02 1.43 -14.36
C GLN A 134 -2.76 0.31 -13.63
N HIS A 135 -3.37 0.71 -12.51
CA HIS A 135 -4.36 -0.03 -11.76
C HIS A 135 -5.77 0.50 -12.02
N ILE A 136 -6.74 -0.39 -11.96
CA ILE A 136 -8.16 -0.04 -11.91
C ILE A 136 -8.58 -0.03 -10.44
N PHE A 137 -9.00 1.13 -9.95
CA PHE A 137 -9.52 1.31 -8.59
C PHE A 137 -11.04 1.05 -8.56
N SER A 138 -11.55 0.55 -7.42
CA SER A 138 -12.96 0.18 -7.27
C SER A 138 -13.43 0.38 -5.83
N ALA A 139 -14.65 0.89 -5.66
CA ALA A 139 -15.26 1.12 -4.35
C ALA A 139 -15.94 -0.15 -3.83
N THR A 140 -16.48 -0.98 -4.73
CA THR A 140 -17.20 -2.20 -4.35
C THR A 140 -16.50 -3.49 -4.79
N TRP A 141 -16.75 -4.58 -4.07
CA TRP A 141 -16.27 -5.91 -4.44
C TRP A 141 -16.75 -6.33 -5.83
N ARG A 142 -18.01 -6.00 -6.17
CA ARG A 142 -18.60 -6.34 -7.47
C ARG A 142 -17.89 -5.63 -8.63
N GLU A 143 -17.51 -4.37 -8.45
CA GLU A 143 -16.70 -3.62 -9.43
C GLU A 143 -15.31 -4.22 -9.57
N HIS A 144 -14.65 -4.50 -8.43
CA HIS A 144 -13.33 -5.11 -8.43
C HIS A 144 -13.33 -6.46 -9.17
N GLN A 145 -14.33 -7.32 -8.94
CA GLN A 145 -14.48 -8.59 -9.65
C GLN A 145 -14.69 -8.44 -11.16
N ARG A 146 -15.27 -7.32 -11.63
CA ARG A 146 -15.34 -7.01 -13.06
C ARG A 146 -13.99 -6.52 -13.58
N ALA A 147 -13.32 -5.66 -12.82
CA ALA A 147 -11.99 -5.15 -13.16
C ALA A 147 -10.96 -6.29 -13.27
N VAL A 148 -10.95 -7.24 -12.33
CA VAL A 148 -10.09 -8.44 -12.36
C VAL A 148 -10.34 -9.27 -13.61
N ARG A 149 -11.61 -9.50 -13.97
CA ARG A 149 -11.96 -10.22 -15.20
C ARG A 149 -11.53 -9.47 -16.46
N ALA A 150 -11.57 -8.14 -16.45
CA ALA A 150 -11.11 -7.33 -17.57
C ALA A 150 -9.58 -7.34 -17.69
N ALA A 151 -8.85 -7.25 -16.57
CA ALA A 151 -7.39 -7.30 -16.53
C ALA A 151 -6.85 -8.64 -17.04
N ARG A 152 -7.41 -9.77 -16.60
CA ARG A 152 -7.00 -11.11 -17.05
C ARG A 152 -7.22 -11.40 -18.54
N ARG A 153 -8.07 -10.62 -19.23
CA ARG A 153 -8.26 -10.74 -20.68
C ARG A 153 -7.21 -9.96 -21.48
N ARG A 154 -6.41 -9.12 -20.81
CA ARG A 154 -5.38 -8.27 -21.41
C ARG A 154 -3.97 -8.83 -21.19
N GLU A 155 -3.81 -9.77 -20.26
CA GLU A 155 -2.60 -10.60 -20.08
C GLU A 155 -2.53 -11.69 -21.15
#